data_AF-A0AA42Y5A4-F1
#
_entry.id   AF-A0AA42Y5A4-F1
#
_cell.length_a   1.000
_cell.length_b   1.000
_cell.length_c   1.000
_cell.angle_alpha   90.00
_cell.angle_beta   90.00
_cell.angle_gamma   90.00
#
_symmetry.space_group_name_H-M   'P 1'
#
loop_
_entity.id
_entity.type
_entity.pdbx_description
1 polymer ?
#
loop_
_entity_poly.entity_id
_entity_poly.type
_entity_poly.pdbx_seq_one_letter_code
_entity_poly.pdbx_strand_id
1 'polypeptide(L)'
;MRMVNAVAVGLLLGLPTVAAAQQGQQQQQQQQQQQQQQQQQQLQAQQQQRLQEMQQQSEQLMVRVRQMNQRMMEHRVRQEFQQMGREMEQATARIQEMVRNMERLHRDPNLDRTPARTANMERLQERVRNMLREMEQVQEALKAVTVP
;
A
#
# COMPACT_ATOMS: atom_id res chain seq x y z
N MET A 1 -53.79 5.71 6.55
CA MET A 1 -54.61 4.55 6.95
C MET A 1 -53.86 3.77 8.00
N ARG A 2 -54.37 3.76 9.23
CA ARG A 2 -53.77 3.07 10.38
C ARG A 2 -54.38 1.68 10.46
N MET A 3 -53.56 0.63 10.36
CA MET A 3 -53.97 -0.73 10.72
C MET A 3 -53.25 -1.14 12.00
N VAL A 4 -54.05 -1.29 13.04
CA VAL A 4 -53.74 -1.90 14.33
C VAL A 4 -53.93 -3.40 14.14
N ASN A 5 -52.95 -4.23 14.50
CA ASN A 5 -53.16 -5.69 14.52
C ASN A 5 -52.55 -6.34 15.77
N ALA A 6 -53.50 -6.86 16.56
CA ALA A 6 -53.50 -7.99 17.47
C ALA A 6 -52.20 -8.40 18.20
N VAL A 7 -52.18 -8.14 19.51
CA VAL A 7 -51.34 -8.81 20.50
C VAL A 7 -52.00 -10.13 20.88
N ALA A 8 -51.39 -11.25 20.49
CA ALA A 8 -51.75 -12.58 20.96
C ALA A 8 -50.89 -12.93 22.19
N VAL A 9 -51.50 -12.87 23.37
CA VAL A 9 -50.90 -13.29 24.64
C VAL A 9 -51.02 -14.82 24.74
N GLY A 10 -49.94 -15.53 24.41
CA GLY A 10 -49.80 -16.95 24.65
C GLY A 10 -49.18 -17.19 26.03
N LEU A 11 -50.00 -17.60 27.00
CA LEU A 11 -49.57 -18.07 28.31
C LEU A 11 -49.12 -19.54 28.19
N LEU A 12 -47.82 -19.81 28.26
CA LEU A 12 -47.28 -21.17 28.34
C LEU A 12 -46.46 -21.30 29.62
N LEU A 13 -47.05 -22.04 30.57
CA LEU A 13 -46.46 -22.50 31.81
C LEU A 13 -45.60 -23.75 31.55
N GLY A 14 -44.33 -23.74 31.98
CA GLY A 14 -43.56 -24.96 32.19
C GLY A 14 -42.10 -24.92 31.71
N LEU A 15 -41.20 -25.30 32.63
CA LEU A 15 -39.75 -25.60 32.51
C LEU A 15 -38.77 -24.47 32.88
N PRO A 16 -38.20 -24.50 34.10
CA PRO A 16 -37.10 -23.64 34.50
C PRO A 16 -35.77 -24.39 34.31
N THR A 17 -35.02 -24.15 33.22
CA THR A 17 -33.55 -24.31 33.14
C THR A 17 -33.05 -24.22 31.69
N VAL A 18 -32.82 -23.00 31.17
CA VAL A 18 -31.92 -22.77 30.01
C VAL A 18 -31.26 -21.38 30.03
N ALA A 19 -31.26 -20.68 31.18
CA ALA A 19 -30.70 -19.33 31.28
C ALA A 19 -29.16 -19.27 31.11
N ALA A 20 -28.44 -20.37 31.31
CA ALA A 20 -26.97 -20.39 31.22
C ALA A 20 -26.42 -20.53 29.78
N ALA A 21 -27.20 -21.05 28.83
CA ALA A 21 -26.71 -21.26 27.46
C ALA A 21 -26.70 -19.96 26.62
N GLN A 22 -27.57 -19.00 26.94
CA GLN A 22 -27.68 -17.74 26.20
C GLN A 22 -26.59 -16.72 26.53
N GLN A 23 -26.05 -16.74 27.76
CA GLN A 23 -24.94 -15.85 28.15
C GLN A 23 -23.61 -16.25 27.47
N GLY A 24 -23.38 -17.54 27.21
CA GLY A 24 -22.18 -18.01 26.51
C GLY A 24 -22.08 -17.51 25.06
N GLN A 25 -23.21 -17.38 24.35
CA GLN A 25 -23.22 -16.90 22.97
C GLN A 25 -22.85 -15.40 22.83
N GLN A 26 -23.24 -14.56 23.80
CA GLN A 26 -22.85 -13.13 23.77
C GLN A 26 -21.35 -12.94 24.04
N GLN A 27 -20.76 -13.74 24.93
CA GLN A 27 -19.34 -13.63 25.26
C GLN A 27 -18.45 -14.08 24.10
N GLN A 28 -18.87 -15.09 23.33
CA GLN A 28 -18.14 -15.56 22.16
C GLN A 28 -18.15 -14.53 21.00
N GLN A 29 -19.24 -13.77 20.86
CA GLN A 29 -19.35 -12.74 19.82
C GLN A 29 -18.43 -11.53 20.07
N GLN A 30 -18.22 -11.15 21.34
CA GLN A 30 -17.28 -10.08 21.69
C GLN A 30 -15.82 -10.46 21.40
N GLN A 31 -15.45 -11.73 21.63
CA GLN A 31 -14.08 -12.19 21.39
C GLN A 31 -13.73 -12.19 19.89
N GLN A 32 -14.69 -12.51 19.01
CA GLN A 32 -14.47 -12.44 17.56
C GLN A 32 -14.26 -11.01 17.05
N GLN A 33 -14.98 -10.02 17.60
CA GLN A 33 -14.81 -8.62 17.19
C GLN A 33 -13.41 -8.07 17.55
N GLN A 34 -12.88 -8.47 18.71
CA GLN A 34 -11.56 -8.01 19.15
C GLN A 34 -10.44 -8.57 18.26
N GLN A 35 -10.59 -9.81 17.79
CA GLN A 35 -9.59 -10.45 16.92
C GLN A 35 -9.54 -9.80 15.52
N GLN A 36 -10.69 -9.38 14.98
CA GLN A 36 -10.72 -8.66 13.69
C GLN A 36 -10.02 -7.30 13.74
N GLN A 37 -10.16 -6.56 14.85
CA GLN A 37 -9.49 -5.26 15.00
C GLN A 37 -7.97 -5.39 15.04
N GLN A 38 -7.43 -6.40 15.73
CA GLN A 38 -5.99 -6.63 15.77
C GLN A 38 -5.42 -6.98 14.39
N GLN A 39 -6.12 -7.81 13.62
CA GLN A 39 -5.64 -8.20 12.30
C GLN A 39 -5.59 -7.00 11.33
N GLN A 40 -6.55 -6.08 11.44
CA GLN A 40 -6.56 -4.88 10.60
C GLN A 40 -5.41 -3.92 10.94
N GLN A 41 -5.10 -3.72 12.23
CA GLN A 41 -3.94 -2.90 12.63
C GLN A 41 -2.62 -3.48 12.13
N GLN A 42 -2.45 -4.80 12.21
CA GLN A 42 -1.22 -5.45 11.78
C GLN A 42 -0.99 -5.31 10.27
N LEU A 43 -2.06 -5.41 9.47
CA LEU A 43 -2.00 -5.21 8.03
C LEU A 43 -1.60 -3.77 7.66
N GLN A 44 -2.13 -2.79 8.39
CA GLN A 44 -1.83 -1.37 8.14
C GLN A 44 -0.37 -1.04 8.46
N ALA A 45 0.15 -1.54 9.58
CA ALA A 45 1.57 -1.37 9.95
C ALA A 45 2.51 -1.97 8.88
N GLN A 46 2.19 -3.15 8.36
CA GLN A 46 3.02 -3.80 7.34
C GLN A 46 3.01 -3.04 6.00
N GLN A 47 1.89 -2.42 5.63
CA GLN A 47 1.83 -1.56 4.43
C GLN A 47 2.67 -0.31 4.60
N GLN A 48 2.60 0.32 5.78
CA GLN A 48 3.35 1.52 6.08
C GLN A 48 4.86 1.27 6.03
N GLN A 49 5.33 0.14 6.56
CA GLN A 49 6.73 -0.26 6.49
C GLN A 49 7.21 -0.44 5.04
N ARG A 50 6.41 -1.08 4.18
CA ARG A 50 6.73 -1.24 2.75
C ARG A 50 6.83 0.09 2.01
N LEU A 51 5.99 1.06 2.38
CA LEU A 51 6.02 2.40 1.79
C LEU A 51 7.33 3.12 2.14
N GLN A 52 7.75 3.04 3.41
CA GLN A 52 9.02 3.62 3.87
C GLN A 52 10.22 3.02 3.13
N GLU A 53 10.24 1.71 2.94
CA GLU A 53 11.31 1.03 2.19
C GLU A 53 11.38 1.51 0.73
N MET A 54 10.23 1.64 0.05
CA MET A 54 10.20 2.17 -1.32
C MET A 54 10.68 3.62 -1.39
N GLN A 55 10.36 4.44 -0.38
CA GLN A 55 10.82 5.82 -0.31
C GLN A 55 12.35 5.88 -0.21
N GLN A 56 12.94 5.08 0.69
CA GLN A 56 14.39 4.99 0.83
C GLN A 56 15.08 4.48 -0.44
N GLN A 57 14.54 3.45 -1.08
CA GLN A 57 15.08 2.94 -2.36
C GLN A 57 15.01 4.01 -3.46
N SER A 58 13.90 4.74 -3.57
CA SER A 58 13.76 5.81 -4.57
C SER A 58 14.75 6.95 -4.35
N GLU A 59 15.01 7.33 -3.11
CA GLU A 59 16.02 8.35 -2.78
C GLU A 59 17.43 7.89 -3.14
N GLN A 60 17.78 6.64 -2.80
CA GLN A 60 19.06 6.06 -3.18
C GLN A 60 19.25 6.03 -4.70
N LEU A 61 18.21 5.63 -5.43
CA LEU A 61 18.24 5.62 -6.89
C LEU A 61 18.47 7.02 -7.46
N MET A 62 17.81 8.06 -6.92
CA MET A 62 18.00 9.44 -7.36
C MET A 62 19.44 9.92 -7.17
N VAL A 63 20.04 9.65 -6.01
CA VAL A 63 21.44 10.00 -5.75
C VAL A 63 22.34 9.31 -6.77
N ARG A 64 22.07 8.04 -7.07
CA ARG A 64 22.82 7.25 -8.04
C ARG A 64 22.70 7.79 -9.47
N VAL A 65 21.49 8.11 -9.92
CA VAL A 65 21.24 8.68 -11.25
C VAL A 65 21.93 10.03 -11.39
N ARG A 66 21.86 10.90 -10.37
CA ARG A 66 22.57 12.18 -10.38
C ARG A 66 24.08 12.02 -10.46
N GLN A 67 24.64 11.11 -9.66
CA GLN A 67 26.07 10.82 -9.70
C GLN A 67 26.50 10.27 -11.06
N MET A 68 25.68 9.39 -11.66
CA MET A 68 25.93 8.85 -12.98
C MET A 68 25.87 9.94 -14.06
N ASN A 69 24.86 10.82 -14.03
CA ASN A 69 24.75 11.96 -14.94
C ASN A 69 25.96 12.89 -14.81
N GLN A 70 26.47 13.13 -13.60
CA GLN A 70 27.70 13.92 -13.39
C GLN A 70 28.90 13.27 -14.07
N ARG A 71 29.14 11.97 -13.84
CA ARG A 71 30.24 11.24 -14.51
C ARG A 71 30.10 11.24 -16.03
N MET A 72 28.88 11.10 -16.54
CA MET A 72 28.63 11.14 -17.99
C MET A 72 28.91 12.52 -18.61
N MET A 73 28.66 13.60 -17.86
CA MET A 73 29.03 14.95 -18.29
C MET A 73 30.54 15.15 -18.30
N GLU A 74 31.25 14.62 -17.30
CA GLU A 74 32.72 14.70 -17.21
C GLU A 74 33.43 13.96 -18.35
N HIS A 75 32.98 12.76 -18.69
CA HIS A 75 33.62 11.92 -19.71
C HIS A 75 33.25 12.26 -21.16
N ARG A 76 32.56 13.39 -21.42
CA ARG A 76 31.99 13.77 -22.74
C ARG A 76 31.36 12.57 -23.44
N VAL A 77 30.56 11.81 -22.68
CA VAL A 77 29.91 10.61 -23.19
C VAL A 77 28.98 11.00 -24.36
N ARG A 78 28.82 10.12 -25.35
CA ARG A 78 28.00 10.37 -26.55
C ARG A 78 26.62 10.94 -26.17
N GLN A 79 26.07 11.81 -27.02
CA GLN A 79 24.78 12.49 -26.79
C GLN A 79 23.65 11.52 -26.38
N GLU A 80 23.66 10.29 -26.89
CA GLU A 80 22.70 9.23 -26.56
C GLU A 80 22.63 8.95 -25.05
N PHE A 81 23.78 8.89 -24.37
CA PHE A 81 23.85 8.65 -22.93
C PHE A 81 23.38 9.85 -22.11
N GLN A 82 23.60 11.07 -22.62
CA GLN A 82 23.06 12.28 -21.99
C GLN A 82 21.54 12.33 -22.06
N GLN A 83 20.96 11.88 -23.19
CA GLN A 83 19.51 11.74 -23.31
C GLN A 83 18.98 10.70 -22.33
N MET A 84 19.59 9.53 -22.27
CA MET A 84 19.22 8.47 -21.32
C MET A 84 19.30 8.97 -19.87
N GLY A 85 20.36 9.71 -19.52
CA GLY A 85 20.51 10.32 -18.20
C GLY A 85 19.37 11.27 -17.80
N ARG A 86 18.88 12.08 -18.75
CA ARG A 86 17.71 12.95 -18.55
C ARG A 86 16.42 12.14 -18.40
N GLU A 87 16.24 11.11 -19.21
CA GLU A 87 15.07 10.21 -19.12
C GLU A 87 15.03 9.48 -17.77
N MET A 88 16.17 8.99 -17.27
CA MET A 88 16.26 8.36 -15.96
C MET A 88 15.95 9.34 -14.82
N GLU A 89 16.40 10.59 -14.93
CA GLU A 89 16.07 11.63 -13.94
C GLU A 89 14.55 11.92 -13.93
N GLN A 90 13.93 12.04 -15.10
CA GLN A 90 12.47 12.21 -15.24
C GLN A 90 11.70 11.00 -14.69
N ALA A 91 12.15 9.78 -14.99
CA ALA A 91 11.54 8.56 -14.47
C ALA A 91 11.63 8.50 -12.93
N THR A 92 12.77 8.87 -12.36
CA THR A 92 12.95 8.90 -10.90
C THR A 92 12.08 9.96 -10.23
N ALA A 93 11.95 11.14 -10.83
CA ALA A 93 11.04 12.18 -10.36
C ALA A 93 9.58 11.70 -10.35
N ARG A 94 9.17 10.97 -11.40
CA ARG A 94 7.83 10.37 -11.48
C ARG A 94 7.62 9.32 -10.39
N ILE A 95 8.60 8.46 -10.10
CA ILE A 95 8.54 7.49 -8.99
C ILE A 95 8.30 8.21 -7.65
N GLN A 96 9.07 9.28 -7.38
CA GLN A 96 8.87 10.05 -6.15
C GLN A 96 7.45 10.61 -6.05
N GLU A 97 6.91 11.13 -7.15
CA GLU A 97 5.53 11.63 -7.16
C GLU A 97 4.52 10.52 -6.84
N MET A 98 4.69 9.33 -7.42
CA MET A 98 3.83 8.18 -7.15
C MET A 98 3.93 7.72 -5.70
N VAL A 99 5.14 7.64 -5.13
CA VAL A 99 5.35 7.27 -3.72
C VAL A 99 4.71 8.30 -2.78
N ARG A 100 4.89 9.60 -3.05
CA ARG A 100 4.24 10.68 -2.27
C ARG A 100 2.72 10.64 -2.40
N ASN A 101 2.20 10.33 -3.59
CA ASN A 101 0.77 10.21 -3.79
C ASN A 101 0.22 9.02 -2.99
N MET A 102 0.91 7.87 -2.99
CA MET A 102 0.56 6.73 -2.13
C MET A 102 0.56 7.10 -0.65
N GLU A 103 1.57 7.85 -0.19
CA GLU A 103 1.64 8.27 1.21
C GLU A 103 0.44 9.15 1.60
N ARG A 104 0.07 10.11 0.75
CA ARG A 104 -1.13 10.93 0.94
C ARG A 104 -2.40 10.08 0.98
N LEU A 105 -2.50 9.10 0.08
CA LEU A 105 -3.63 8.18 0.03
C LEU A 105 -3.69 7.31 1.29
N HIS A 106 -2.56 6.88 1.85
CA HIS A 106 -2.52 6.07 3.06
C HIS A 106 -2.78 6.89 4.33
N ARG A 107 -2.41 8.18 4.33
CA ARG A 107 -2.65 9.09 5.45
C ARG A 107 -4.13 9.50 5.57
N ASP A 108 -4.96 9.22 4.56
CA ASP A 108 -6.40 9.48 4.61
C ASP A 108 -7.18 8.21 5.02
N PRO A 109 -7.53 8.07 6.33
CA PRO A 109 -8.24 6.90 6.84
C PRO A 109 -9.69 6.81 6.36
N ASN A 110 -10.27 7.89 5.83
CA ASN A 110 -11.64 7.86 5.31
C ASN A 110 -11.73 7.12 3.98
N LEU A 111 -10.60 6.92 3.31
CA LEU A 111 -10.56 6.33 1.98
C LEU A 111 -10.15 4.85 1.97
N ASP A 112 -9.75 4.28 3.10
CA ASP A 112 -9.34 2.86 3.24
C ASP A 112 -10.47 1.84 3.03
N ARG A 113 -11.72 2.29 2.87
CA ARG A 113 -12.89 1.39 2.80
C ARG A 113 -13.29 0.95 1.39
N THR A 114 -12.69 1.51 0.34
CA THR A 114 -13.14 1.20 -1.04
C THR A 114 -12.24 0.13 -1.67
N PRO A 115 -12.74 -1.07 -2.00
CA PRO A 115 -11.94 -2.16 -2.58
C PRO A 115 -11.24 -1.78 -3.90
N ALA A 116 -11.85 -0.89 -4.69
CA ALA A 116 -11.24 -0.34 -5.91
C ALA A 116 -9.94 0.44 -5.65
N ARG A 117 -9.83 1.10 -4.48
CA ARG A 117 -8.64 1.87 -4.11
C ARG A 117 -7.49 0.94 -3.76
N THR A 118 -7.74 -0.12 -3.00
CA THR A 118 -6.73 -1.11 -2.62
C THR A 118 -6.11 -1.74 -3.87
N ALA A 119 -6.93 -2.15 -4.83
CA ALA A 119 -6.44 -2.66 -6.12
C ALA A 119 -5.62 -1.62 -6.91
N ASN A 120 -6.01 -0.34 -6.87
CA ASN A 120 -5.24 0.71 -7.51
C ASN A 120 -3.88 0.96 -6.82
N MET A 121 -3.83 0.86 -5.48
CA MET A 121 -2.58 0.98 -4.73
C MET A 121 -1.65 -0.19 -5.03
N GLU A 122 -2.16 -1.42 -5.11
CA GLU A 122 -1.37 -2.60 -5.48
C GLU A 122 -0.75 -2.46 -6.88
N ARG A 123 -1.55 -2.05 -7.88
CA ARG A 123 -1.05 -1.80 -9.24
C ARG A 123 0.02 -0.72 -9.28
N LEU A 124 -0.19 0.36 -8.51
CA LEU A 124 0.78 1.44 -8.45
C LEU A 124 2.08 0.97 -7.76
N GLN A 125 1.97 0.12 -6.73
CA GLN A 125 3.12 -0.44 -6.02
C GLN A 125 3.93 -1.33 -6.96
N GLU A 126 3.25 -2.21 -7.68
CA GLU A 126 3.85 -3.10 -8.65
C GLU A 126 4.53 -2.32 -9.78
N ARG A 127 3.86 -1.28 -10.29
CA ARG A 127 4.45 -0.40 -11.30
C ARG A 127 5.73 0.26 -10.80
N VAL A 128 5.72 0.83 -9.60
CA VAL A 128 6.91 1.45 -8.99
C VAL A 128 8.04 0.44 -8.85
N ARG A 129 7.76 -0.76 -8.35
CA ARG A 129 8.76 -1.84 -8.22
C ARG A 129 9.34 -2.28 -9.57
N ASN A 130 8.53 -2.32 -10.62
CA ASN A 130 9.00 -2.68 -11.95
C ASN A 130 9.91 -1.58 -12.52
N MET A 131 9.54 -0.31 -12.39
CA MET A 131 10.39 0.79 -12.85
C MET A 131 11.69 0.91 -12.04
N LEU A 132 11.67 0.64 -10.74
CA LEU A 132 12.90 0.58 -9.92
C LEU A 132 13.84 -0.51 -10.45
N ARG A 133 13.33 -1.73 -10.67
CA ARG A 133 14.10 -2.84 -11.24
C ARG A 133 14.64 -2.53 -12.64
N GLU A 134 13.82 -1.96 -13.52
CA GLU A 134 14.25 -1.57 -14.86
C GLU A 134 15.36 -0.51 -14.81
N MET A 135 15.25 0.49 -13.93
CA MET A 135 16.30 1.51 -13.78
C MET A 135 17.59 0.95 -13.19
N GLU A 136 17.51 0.01 -12.27
CA GLU A 136 18.68 -0.72 -11.76
C GLU A 136 19.38 -1.50 -12.88
N GLN A 137 18.62 -2.19 -13.74
CA GLN A 137 19.16 -2.93 -14.88
C GLN A 137 19.84 -2.00 -15.89
N VAL A 138 19.18 -0.89 -16.25
CA VAL A 138 19.76 0.11 -17.17
C VAL A 138 21.04 0.68 -16.58
N GLN A 139 21.05 1.00 -15.29
CA GLN A 139 22.26 1.49 -14.63
C GLN A 139 23.40 0.46 -14.69
N GLU A 140 23.10 -0.82 -14.43
CA GLU A 140 24.13 -1.86 -14.43
C GLU A 140 24.71 -2.05 -15.84
N ALA A 141 23.84 -2.03 -16.87
CA ALA A 141 24.26 -2.04 -18.25
C ALA A 141 25.14 -0.81 -18.60
N LEU A 142 24.75 0.38 -18.13
CA LEU A 142 25.52 1.60 -18.35
C LEU A 142 26.90 1.56 -17.71
N LYS A 143 27.01 1.06 -16.47
CA LYS A 143 28.31 0.88 -15.80
C LYS A 143 29.22 -0.03 -16.61
N ALA A 144 28.70 -1.14 -17.12
CA ALA A 144 29.47 -2.09 -17.92
C ALA A 144 30.01 -1.46 -19.22
N VAL A 145 29.32 -0.45 -19.77
CA VAL A 145 29.76 0.26 -20.98
C VAL A 145 30.71 1.44 -20.66
N THR A 146 30.63 2.03 -19.46
CA THR A 146 31.44 3.20 -19.07
C THR A 146 32.75 2.88 -18.34
N VAL A 147 32.92 1.66 -17.84
CA VAL A 147 34.19 1.20 -17.24
C VAL A 147 34.93 0.34 -18.28
N PRO A 148 35.97 0.86 -18.95
CA PRO A 148 36.83 0.07 -19.84
C PRO A 148 37.73 -0.91 -19.08
#